data_AF-A0A8S2RDP3-F1
#
_entry.id   AF-A0A8S2RDP3-F1
#
_cell.length_a   1.000
_cell.length_b   1.000
_cell.length_c   1.000
_cell.angle_alpha   90.00
_cell.angle_beta   90.00
_cell.angle_gamma   90.00
#
_symmetry.space_group_name_H-M   'P 1'
#
loop_
_entity.id
_entity.type
_entity.pdbx_description
1 polymer ?
#
loop_
_entity_poly.entity_id
_entity_poly.type
_entity_poly.pdbx_seq_one_letter_code
_entity_poly.pdbx_strand_id
1 'polypeptide(L)'
;KANQKVPDEYWTASLYTAVPSRSFFPRGFLWDEGFHNLLIARWNKNITVEIISHWLDLLNDNGWIPREVILGNEARARVPAE
;
A
#
# COMPACT_ATOMS: atom_id res chain seq x y z
N LYS A 1 0.75 27.36 -7.80
CA LYS A 1 0.58 26.34 -6.74
C LYS A 1 -0.49 25.38 -7.25
N ALA A 2 -0.07 24.34 -7.97
CA ALA A 2 -0.94 23.57 -8.86
C ALA A 2 -1.84 22.62 -8.06
N ASN A 3 -3.14 22.66 -8.36
CA ASN A 3 -4.16 21.62 -8.16
C ASN A 3 -3.80 20.52 -7.14
N GLN A 4 -3.99 20.79 -5.85
CA GLN A 4 -4.26 19.70 -4.91
C GLN A 4 -5.62 19.12 -5.30
N LYS A 5 -5.60 18.07 -6.11
CA LYS A 5 -6.79 17.27 -6.41
C LYS A 5 -7.33 16.79 -5.07
N VAL A 6 -8.61 17.05 -4.79
CA VAL A 6 -9.28 16.47 -3.63
C VAL A 6 -9.02 14.96 -3.69
N PRO A 7 -8.51 14.32 -2.62
CA PRO A 7 -8.30 12.89 -2.64
C PRO A 7 -9.61 12.20 -3.01
N ASP A 8 -9.57 11.32 -4.01
CA ASP A 8 -10.73 10.50 -4.33
C ASP A 8 -11.13 9.77 -3.04
N GLU A 9 -12.43 9.83 -2.68
CA GLU A 9 -12.91 9.18 -1.47
C GLU A 9 -12.77 7.67 -1.64
N TYR A 10 -11.88 7.08 -0.86
CA TYR A 10 -11.64 5.63 -0.86
C TYR A 10 -12.58 4.95 0.13
N TRP A 11 -13.07 3.76 -0.24
CA TRP A 11 -13.84 2.93 0.69
C TRP A 11 -12.94 2.42 1.83
N THR A 12 -13.59 1.95 2.90
CA THR A 12 -12.86 1.29 3.99
C THR A 12 -12.25 0.01 3.46
N ALA A 13 -10.92 -0.09 3.51
CA ALA A 13 -10.16 -1.23 3.02
C ALA A 13 -9.15 -1.73 4.07
N SER A 14 -8.71 -2.97 3.90
CA SER A 14 -7.60 -3.58 4.63
C SER A 14 -6.48 -3.93 3.67
N LEU A 15 -5.23 -3.89 4.14
CA LEU A 15 -4.07 -4.23 3.32
C LEU A 15 -3.17 -5.22 4.06
N TYR A 16 -2.97 -6.39 3.46
CA TYR A 16 -1.94 -7.35 3.85
C TYR A 16 -0.73 -7.16 2.92
N THR A 17 0.40 -6.71 3.47
CA THR A 17 1.57 -6.29 2.67
C THR A 17 2.85 -6.34 3.50
N ALA A 18 4.00 -6.50 2.84
CA ALA A 18 5.27 -6.17 3.45
C ALA A 18 5.46 -4.64 3.57
N VAL A 19 6.43 -4.24 4.40
CA VAL A 19 6.76 -2.83 4.65
C VAL A 19 8.26 -2.61 4.41
N PRO A 20 8.68 -1.49 3.78
CA PRO A 20 10.11 -1.24 3.51
C PRO A 20 10.94 -1.15 4.80
N SER A 21 10.35 -0.60 5.86
CA SER A 21 10.97 -0.51 7.18
C SER A 21 9.92 -0.47 8.27
N ARG A 22 10.02 -1.37 9.24
CA ARG A 22 9.14 -1.37 10.42
C ARG A 22 9.24 -0.08 11.25
N SER A 23 10.41 0.57 11.26
CA SER A 23 10.66 1.75 12.10
C SER A 23 10.28 3.06 11.41
N PHE A 24 10.62 3.19 10.12
CA PHE A 24 10.48 4.44 9.37
C PHE A 24 9.26 4.45 8.44
N PHE A 25 8.88 3.29 7.91
CA PHE A 25 7.86 3.15 6.87
C PHE A 25 6.90 1.98 7.16
N PRO A 26 6.20 1.94 8.31
CA PRO A 26 5.32 0.82 8.69
C PRO A 26 3.98 0.86 7.94
N ARG A 27 4.02 0.93 6.62
CA ARG A 27 2.86 1.08 5.73
C ARG A 27 3.17 0.55 4.33
N GLY A 28 2.12 0.30 3.54
CA GLY A 28 2.26 -0.27 2.20
C GLY A 28 2.75 0.76 1.18
N PHE A 29 3.70 0.35 0.34
CA PHE A 29 4.18 1.11 -0.81
C PHE A 29 4.12 0.22 -2.06
N LEU A 30 3.40 0.69 -3.08
CA LEU A 30 3.03 -0.13 -4.23
C LEU A 30 4.27 -0.63 -5.00
N TRP A 31 5.24 0.25 -5.23
CA TRP A 31 6.42 -0.11 -6.03
C TRP A 31 7.41 -0.99 -5.24
N ASP A 32 7.61 -0.72 -3.94
CA ASP A 32 8.43 -1.58 -3.07
C ASP A 32 7.88 -3.00 -2.98
N GLU A 33 6.55 -3.17 -2.95
CA GLU A 33 5.92 -4.49 -2.81
C GLU A 33 6.22 -5.42 -3.98
N GLY A 34 6.44 -4.88 -5.17
CA GLY A 34 6.92 -5.65 -6.31
C GLY A 34 8.26 -6.33 -6.03
N PHE A 35 9.21 -5.60 -5.42
CA PHE A 35 10.51 -6.15 -5.05
C PHE A 35 10.44 -7.12 -3.86
N HIS A 36 9.59 -6.83 -2.86
CA HIS A 36 9.35 -7.76 -1.75
C HIS A 36 8.86 -9.13 -2.26
N ASN A 37 7.92 -9.14 -3.21
CA ASN A 37 7.36 -10.37 -3.75
C ASN A 37 8.35 -11.23 -4.56
N LEU A 38 9.40 -10.64 -5.15
CA LEU A 38 10.46 -11.42 -5.79
C LEU A 38 11.17 -12.38 -4.81
N LEU A 39 11.24 -12.01 -3.53
CA LEU A 39 11.81 -12.85 -2.47
C LEU A 39 10.74 -13.73 -1.82
N ILE A 40 9.60 -13.16 -1.46
CA ILE A 40 8.50 -13.88 -0.79
C ILE A 40 8.01 -15.04 -1.67
N ALA A 41 7.85 -14.84 -2.98
CA ALA A 41 7.37 -15.88 -3.89
C ALA A 41 8.33 -17.08 -4.02
N ARG A 42 9.63 -16.89 -3.76
CA ARG A 42 10.61 -17.99 -3.71
C ARG A 42 10.46 -18.85 -2.46
N TRP A 43 9.99 -18.25 -1.38
CA TRP A 43 9.73 -18.93 -0.11
C TRP A 43 8.33 -19.56 -0.08
N ASN A 44 7.29 -18.77 -0.34
CA ASN A 44 5.90 -19.21 -0.31
C ASN A 44 5.04 -18.36 -1.27
N LYS A 45 4.57 -19.00 -2.34
CA LYS A 45 3.73 -18.37 -3.37
C LYS A 45 2.35 -17.96 -2.87
N ASN A 46 1.78 -18.65 -1.88
CA ASN A 46 0.44 -18.34 -1.37
C ASN A 46 0.43 -16.96 -0.70
N ILE A 47 1.50 -16.62 0.05
CA ILE A 47 1.67 -15.29 0.66
C ILE A 47 1.70 -14.21 -0.43
N THR A 48 2.45 -14.45 -1.51
CA THR A 48 2.49 -13.52 -2.65
C THR A 48 1.11 -13.33 -3.30
N VAL A 49 0.35 -14.40 -3.48
CA VAL A 49 -1.01 -14.32 -4.03
C VAL A 49 -1.92 -13.49 -3.12
N GLU A 50 -1.86 -13.70 -1.79
CA GLU A 50 -2.64 -12.91 -0.83
C GLU A 50 -2.25 -11.43 -0.85
N ILE A 51 -0.97 -11.11 -0.88
CA ILE A 51 -0.47 -9.73 -0.96
C ILE A 51 -0.97 -9.05 -2.24
N ILE A 52 -0.76 -9.69 -3.40
CA ILE A 52 -1.19 -9.13 -4.70
C ILE A 52 -2.70 -8.93 -4.73
N SER A 53 -3.48 -9.88 -4.19
CA SER A 53 -4.94 -9.78 -4.15
C SER A 53 -5.38 -8.55 -3.34
N HIS A 54 -4.81 -8.33 -2.15
CA HIS A 54 -5.14 -7.16 -1.34
C HIS A 54 -4.73 -5.84 -2.00
N TRP A 55 -3.65 -5.80 -2.79
CA TRP A 55 -3.30 -4.60 -3.56
C TRP A 55 -4.25 -4.35 -4.74
N LEU A 56 -4.69 -5.42 -5.42
CA LEU A 56 -5.67 -5.32 -6.50
C LEU A 56 -7.06 -4.93 -5.99
N ASP A 57 -7.42 -5.29 -4.76
CA ASP A 57 -8.66 -4.84 -4.11
C ASP A 57 -8.69 -3.31 -3.87
N LEU A 58 -7.56 -2.61 -4.01
CA LEU A 58 -7.47 -1.14 -3.94
C LEU A 58 -7.59 -0.46 -5.32
N LEU A 59 -7.68 -1.23 -6.40
CA LEU A 59 -7.86 -0.72 -7.75
C LEU A 59 -9.24 -0.07 -7.88
N ASN A 60 -9.29 1.22 -8.17
CA ASN A 60 -10.56 1.89 -8.44
C ASN A 60 -11.04 1.70 -9.88
N ASP A 61 -12.24 2.18 -10.20
CA ASP A 61 -12.87 2.05 -11.52
C ASP A 61 -12.05 2.67 -12.67
N ASN A 62 -11.12 3.58 -12.36
CA ASN A 62 -10.22 4.19 -13.34
C ASN A 62 -8.88 3.45 -13.49
N GLY A 63 -8.70 2.31 -12.81
CA GLY A 63 -7.46 1.56 -12.82
C GLY A 63 -6.35 2.16 -11.95
N TRP A 64 -6.69 3.03 -11.00
CA TRP A 64 -5.71 3.65 -10.10
C TRP A 64 -5.57 2.86 -8.80
N ILE A 65 -4.32 2.68 -8.33
CA ILE A 65 -3.97 2.15 -7.02
C ILE A 65 -3.12 3.22 -6.29
N PRO A 66 -3.35 3.49 -5.00
CA PRO A 66 -2.52 4.43 -4.25
C PRO A 66 -1.06 3.98 -4.20
N ARG A 67 -0.13 4.90 -4.46
CA ARG A 67 1.31 4.62 -4.38
C ARG A 67 1.78 4.26 -2.95
N GLU A 68 1.11 4.81 -1.96
CA GLU A 68 1.40 4.73 -0.53
C GLU A 68 0.06 4.62 0.19
N VAL A 69 -0.10 3.57 0.99
CA VAL A 69 -1.38 3.21 1.63
C VAL A 69 -1.28 3.45 3.14
N ILE A 70 -1.99 4.47 3.62
CA ILE A 70 -1.95 4.93 5.01
C ILE A 70 -3.31 4.65 5.67
N LEU A 71 -3.45 3.51 6.33
CA LEU A 71 -4.70 3.07 6.96
C LEU A 71 -4.68 3.30 8.48
N GLY A 72 -5.73 3.94 9.00
CA GLY A 72 -5.90 4.17 10.44
C GLY A 72 -4.99 5.25 11.03
N ASN A 73 -5.18 5.53 12.32
CA ASN A 73 -4.47 6.63 13.00
C ASN A 73 -2.99 6.33 13.27
N GLU A 74 -2.64 5.06 13.50
CA GLU A 74 -1.26 4.64 13.76
C GLU A 74 -0.36 4.89 12.54
N ALA A 75 -0.80 4.50 11.34
CA ALA A 75 -0.04 4.74 10.12
C ALA A 75 0.09 6.24 9.83
N ARG A 76 -0.97 7.02 10.05
CA ARG A 76 -0.97 8.49 9.86
C ARG A 76 0.02 9.19 10.80
N ALA A 77 0.19 8.70 12.03
CA ALA A 77 1.12 9.29 13.00
C ALA A 77 2.60 9.19 12.55
N ARG A 78 2.90 8.35 11.55
CA ARG A 78 4.23 8.15 10.97
C ARG A 78 4.44 8.86 9.63
N VAL A 79 3.50 9.73 9.24
CA VAL A 79 3.60 10.58 8.06
C VAL A 79 3.82 12.02 8.53
N PRO A 80 4.93 12.68 8.15
CA PRO A 80 5.14 14.09 8.43
C PRO A 80 4.01 14.94 7.82
N ALA A 81 3.59 16.00 8.51
CA ALA A 81 2.77 17.02 7.87
C ALA A 81 3.59 17.69 6.76
N GLU A 82 3.00 17.82 5.57
CA GLU A 82 3.57 18.61 4.45
C GLU A 82 3.59 20.11 4.76
#